data_AF-A0A1H3NE38-F1
#
_entry.id   AF-A0A1H3NE38-F1
#
_cell.length_a   1.000
_cell.length_b   1.000
_cell.length_c   1.000
_cell.angle_alpha   90.00
_cell.angle_beta   90.00
_cell.angle_gamma   90.00
#
_symmetry.space_group_name_H-M   'P 1'
#
loop_
_entity.id
_entity.type
_entity.pdbx_description
1 polymer ?
#
loop_
_entity_poly.entity_id
_entity_poly.type
_entity_poly.pdbx_seq_one_letter_code
_entity_poly.pdbx_strand_id
1 'polypeptide(L)'
;MTAESSDSALAPHLSNSAAAPSVTGSAAAPSVTGSAAAPPVSGSAPAPLASGPSAGFCARCGSPLAGRPPTACPSCGYQLYVNARPTASLIVVDDAGRFLALRRAIDPMAGLWEVPGGFCDGFEHPLAAAVREGREELGVEVQITGFIGMYVGAYEFQNELLPVLDCFYFATLDVSAIRLDPAESTDLTWFDLADPPKMAFSTMDAALVDAARLRRAAAPESLPSVK
;
A
#
# COMPACT_ATOMS: atom_id res chain seq x y z
N MET A 1 55.32 10.00 -35.08
CA MET A 1 55.71 8.84 -34.26
C MET A 1 54.62 8.63 -33.23
N THR A 2 53.74 7.65 -33.51
CA THR A 2 53.37 6.51 -32.63
C THR A 2 52.21 6.87 -31.69
N ALA A 3 51.11 6.13 -31.59
CA ALA A 3 50.92 4.71 -31.82
C ALA A 3 49.47 4.38 -32.26
N GLU A 4 49.37 3.26 -32.96
CA GLU A 4 48.18 2.59 -33.45
C GLU A 4 47.40 1.84 -32.35
N SER A 5 46.17 1.48 -32.74
CA SER A 5 45.46 0.23 -32.44
C SER A 5 45.05 -0.08 -30.99
N SER A 6 43.73 -0.20 -30.80
CA SER A 6 43.15 -1.53 -30.58
C SER A 6 41.63 -1.49 -30.81
N ASP A 7 41.22 -2.01 -31.96
CA ASP A 7 39.92 -2.64 -32.19
C ASP A 7 39.65 -3.68 -31.10
N SER A 8 38.43 -3.69 -30.55
CA SER A 8 37.86 -4.86 -29.88
C SER A 8 36.48 -5.10 -30.46
N ALA A 9 36.45 -5.97 -31.47
CA ALA A 9 35.25 -6.62 -31.96
C ALA A 9 35.23 -8.06 -31.46
N LEU A 10 34.11 -8.48 -30.85
CA LEU A 10 33.51 -9.84 -30.78
C LEU A 10 32.46 -9.82 -29.64
N ALA A 11 31.18 -9.51 -29.91
CA ALA A 11 30.09 -10.39 -30.36
C ALA A 11 29.55 -11.35 -29.27
N PRO A 12 28.35 -11.94 -29.37
CA PRO A 12 27.05 -11.43 -29.83
C PRO A 12 25.92 -11.69 -28.78
N HIS A 13 24.73 -11.22 -29.11
CA HIS A 13 23.44 -11.45 -28.44
C HIS A 13 23.26 -12.88 -27.87
N LEU A 14 23.06 -12.98 -26.56
CA LEU A 14 22.45 -14.16 -25.93
C LEU A 14 20.93 -14.11 -26.15
N SER A 15 20.48 -14.77 -27.21
CA SER A 15 19.10 -15.18 -27.38
C SER A 15 18.77 -16.26 -26.33
N ASN A 16 18.17 -15.89 -25.22
CA ASN A 16 17.64 -16.87 -24.27
C ASN A 16 16.25 -17.32 -24.74
N SER A 17 16.21 -18.23 -25.71
CA SER A 17 15.01 -19.03 -26.01
C SER A 17 14.93 -20.17 -25.01
N ALA A 18 14.33 -19.89 -23.86
CA ALA A 18 13.73 -20.92 -23.02
C ALA A 18 12.24 -20.92 -23.31
N ALA A 19 11.79 -21.92 -24.07
CA ALA A 19 10.38 -22.16 -24.33
C ALA A 19 9.66 -22.44 -22.99
N ALA A 20 8.68 -21.61 -22.65
CA ALA A 20 7.76 -21.89 -21.57
C ALA A 20 6.93 -23.14 -21.90
N PRO A 21 6.70 -24.08 -20.97
CA PRO A 21 5.82 -25.20 -21.21
C PRO A 21 4.39 -24.70 -21.41
N SER A 22 3.79 -25.08 -22.53
CA SER A 22 2.38 -24.84 -22.85
C SER A 22 1.49 -25.61 -21.90
N VAL A 23 0.87 -24.92 -20.94
CA VAL A 23 -0.19 -25.48 -20.09
C VAL A 23 -1.51 -25.39 -20.85
N THR A 24 -1.81 -26.38 -21.68
CA THR A 24 -3.16 -26.60 -22.20
C THR A 24 -3.98 -27.31 -21.14
N GLY A 25 -4.72 -26.54 -20.35
CA GLY A 25 -5.66 -27.03 -19.36
C GLY A 25 -6.71 -25.96 -19.07
N SER A 26 -7.73 -25.86 -19.93
CA SER A 26 -8.92 -25.06 -19.65
C SER A 26 -9.73 -25.77 -18.57
N ALA A 27 -9.45 -25.45 -17.30
CA ALA A 27 -10.38 -25.70 -16.21
C ALA A 27 -11.29 -24.47 -16.10
N ALA A 28 -12.57 -24.65 -16.39
CA ALA A 28 -13.58 -23.61 -16.24
C ALA A 28 -13.58 -23.09 -14.79
N ALA A 29 -13.37 -21.78 -14.63
CA ALA A 29 -13.51 -21.13 -13.33
C ALA A 29 -14.96 -21.26 -12.85
N PRO A 30 -15.22 -21.58 -11.56
CA PRO A 30 -16.56 -21.61 -11.03
C PRO A 30 -17.16 -20.20 -11.06
N SER A 31 -18.36 -20.09 -11.62
CA SER A 31 -19.17 -18.88 -11.65
C SER A 31 -19.52 -18.45 -10.23
N VAL A 32 -18.94 -17.33 -9.77
CA VAL A 32 -19.27 -16.71 -8.49
C VAL A 32 -20.58 -15.94 -8.65
N THR A 33 -21.71 -16.62 -8.51
CA THR A 33 -23.03 -15.97 -8.42
C THR A 33 -23.28 -15.56 -6.97
N GLY A 34 -22.81 -14.35 -6.63
CA GLY A 34 -22.97 -13.80 -5.29
C GLY A 34 -22.40 -12.38 -5.20
N SER A 35 -22.91 -11.46 -6.02
CA SER A 35 -22.55 -10.04 -5.92
C SER A 35 -23.23 -9.44 -4.70
N ALA A 36 -22.62 -9.57 -3.52
CA ALA A 36 -22.91 -8.65 -2.43
C ALA A 36 -22.55 -7.24 -2.92
N ALA A 37 -23.53 -6.34 -2.96
CA ALA A 37 -23.31 -4.97 -3.40
C ALA A 37 -22.23 -4.33 -2.52
N ALA A 38 -21.19 -3.78 -3.16
CA ALA A 38 -20.21 -2.96 -2.46
C ALA A 38 -20.94 -1.82 -1.72
N PRO A 39 -20.58 -1.52 -0.46
CA PRO A 39 -21.18 -0.43 0.26
C PRO A 39 -20.96 0.89 -0.51
N PRO A 40 -21.90 1.85 -0.44
CA PRO A 40 -21.74 3.13 -1.12
C PRO A 40 -20.48 3.83 -0.62
N VAL A 41 -19.56 4.14 -1.53
CA VAL A 41 -18.40 5.00 -1.25
C VAL A 41 -18.90 6.42 -0.97
N SER A 42 -19.22 6.71 0.29
CA SER A 42 -19.58 8.05 0.72
C SER A 42 -18.31 8.86 0.93
N GLY A 43 -17.81 9.46 -0.14
CA GLY A 43 -16.72 10.41 -0.11
C GLY A 43 -16.82 11.34 -1.30
N SER A 44 -17.26 12.58 -1.10
CA SER A 44 -17.05 13.60 -2.12
C SER A 44 -15.54 13.74 -2.33
N ALA A 45 -15.05 13.63 -3.57
CA ALA A 45 -13.67 13.97 -3.86
C ALA A 45 -13.37 15.36 -3.28
N PRO A 46 -12.34 15.52 -2.42
CA PRO A 46 -11.98 16.84 -1.94
C PRO A 46 -11.72 17.73 -3.16
N ALA A 47 -12.17 18.99 -3.09
CA ALA A 47 -11.81 19.99 -4.09
C ALA A 47 -10.28 19.97 -4.29
N PRO A 48 -9.76 20.15 -5.53
CA PRO A 48 -8.33 20.07 -5.79
C PRO A 48 -7.63 21.07 -4.86
N LEU A 49 -6.92 20.52 -3.87
CA LEU A 49 -6.33 21.33 -2.82
C LEU A 49 -5.33 22.29 -3.48
N ALA A 50 -5.35 23.56 -3.05
CA ALA A 50 -4.33 24.54 -3.40
C ALA A 50 -2.92 24.09 -2.95
N SER A 51 -2.81 22.97 -2.24
CA SER A 51 -1.62 22.20 -1.89
C SER A 51 -1.62 20.85 -2.62
N GLY A 52 -0.62 20.60 -3.46
CA GLY A 52 -0.48 19.36 -4.22
C GLY A 52 0.71 19.43 -5.17
N PRO A 53 1.16 18.29 -5.73
CA PRO A 53 2.37 18.23 -6.53
C PRO A 53 2.32 19.23 -7.69
N SER A 54 3.38 20.02 -7.84
CA SER A 54 3.53 20.91 -8.97
C SER A 54 4.72 20.48 -9.82
N ALA A 55 4.57 20.54 -11.15
CA ALA A 55 5.65 20.24 -12.07
C ALA A 55 5.89 21.46 -12.95
N GLY A 56 7.02 22.15 -12.75
CA GLY A 56 7.41 23.30 -13.58
C GLY A 56 7.88 22.91 -14.98
N PHE A 57 8.33 21.67 -15.15
CA PHE A 57 8.93 21.17 -16.40
C PHE A 57 8.39 19.79 -16.78
N CYS A 58 8.35 19.52 -18.08
CA CYS A 58 7.94 18.23 -18.62
C CYS A 58 8.99 17.17 -18.32
N ALA A 59 8.59 16.10 -17.63
CA ALA A 59 9.47 14.95 -17.34
C ALA A 59 10.00 14.22 -18.59
N ARG A 60 9.38 14.43 -19.76
CA ARG A 60 9.81 13.80 -21.02
C ARG A 60 10.83 14.64 -21.79
N CYS A 61 10.60 15.94 -21.97
CA CYS A 61 11.40 16.78 -22.88
C CYS A 61 12.00 18.04 -22.22
N GLY A 62 11.75 18.26 -20.92
CA GLY A 62 12.28 19.41 -20.18
C GLY A 62 11.62 20.76 -20.50
N SER A 63 10.65 20.83 -21.41
CA SER A 63 9.96 22.09 -21.72
C SER A 63 9.12 22.57 -20.53
N PRO A 64 8.97 23.89 -20.33
CA PRO A 64 8.10 24.44 -19.29
C PRO A 64 6.66 23.93 -19.39
N LEU A 65 6.04 23.66 -18.25
CA LEU A 65 4.61 23.34 -18.15
C LEU A 65 3.83 24.54 -17.64
N ALA A 66 2.59 24.67 -18.11
CA ALA A 66 1.75 25.84 -17.87
C ALA A 66 1.13 25.88 -16.45
N GLY A 67 1.31 24.84 -15.62
CA GLY A 67 0.74 24.81 -14.27
C GLY A 67 0.69 23.42 -13.64
N ARG A 68 -0.22 23.26 -12.67
CA ARG A 68 -0.41 22.00 -11.94
C ARG A 68 -1.11 20.96 -12.81
N PRO A 69 -0.80 19.65 -12.63
CA PRO A 69 -1.54 18.59 -13.29
C PRO A 69 -3.04 18.58 -12.92
N PRO A 70 -3.94 18.06 -13.79
CA PRO A 70 -3.63 17.46 -15.08
C PRO A 70 -3.23 18.52 -16.12
N THR A 71 -2.14 18.26 -16.85
CA THR A 71 -1.63 19.17 -17.88
C THR A 71 -0.95 18.42 -19.01
N ALA A 72 -0.97 18.97 -20.22
CA ALA A 72 -0.25 18.42 -21.37
C ALA A 72 0.92 19.33 -21.74
N CYS A 73 2.08 18.75 -22.03
CA CYS A 73 3.24 19.50 -22.47
C CYS A 73 2.95 20.15 -23.84
N PRO A 74 3.07 21.48 -23.98
CA PRO A 74 2.79 22.15 -25.25
C PRO A 74 3.83 21.83 -26.34
N SER A 75 5.01 21.33 -25.97
CA SER A 75 6.09 21.01 -26.92
C SER A 75 6.00 19.60 -27.48
N CYS A 76 5.79 18.58 -26.61
CA CYS A 76 5.82 17.17 -27.02
C CYS A 76 4.50 16.41 -26.82
N GLY A 77 3.46 17.07 -26.29
CA GLY A 77 2.15 16.46 -26.06
C GLY A 77 2.06 15.51 -24.86
N TYR A 78 3.14 15.32 -24.08
CA TYR A 78 3.13 14.44 -22.92
C TYR A 78 2.10 14.88 -21.86
N GLN A 79 1.19 13.99 -21.49
CA GLN A 79 0.18 14.24 -20.46
C GLN A 79 0.73 13.87 -19.08
N LEU A 80 0.62 14.81 -18.15
CA LEU A 80 0.98 14.65 -16.76
C LEU A 80 -0.29 14.67 -15.90
N TYR A 81 -0.43 13.67 -15.04
CA TYR A 81 -1.52 13.51 -14.08
C TYR A 81 -0.95 13.42 -12.66
N VAL A 82 -1.74 13.82 -11.67
CA VAL A 82 -1.49 13.46 -10.26
C VAL A 82 -2.42 12.31 -9.93
N ASN A 83 -1.83 11.14 -9.66
CA ASN A 83 -2.54 9.95 -9.23
C ASN A 83 -2.27 9.71 -7.76
N ALA A 84 -3.21 9.04 -7.08
CA ALA A 84 -2.98 8.57 -5.72
C ALA A 84 -1.79 7.59 -5.69
N ARG A 85 -0.88 7.78 -4.73
CA ARG A 85 0.21 6.83 -4.51
C ARG A 85 -0.32 5.63 -3.71
N PRO A 86 -0.18 4.40 -4.22
CA PRO A 86 -0.63 3.23 -3.48
C PRO A 86 0.25 2.98 -2.26
N THR A 87 -0.39 2.61 -1.16
CA THR A 87 0.27 2.09 0.05
C THR A 87 -0.40 0.78 0.45
N ALA A 88 0.26 0.00 1.30
CA ALA A 88 -0.30 -1.21 1.85
C ALA A 88 0.05 -1.39 3.33
N SER A 89 -0.95 -1.77 4.13
CA SER A 89 -0.82 -1.89 5.59
C SER A 89 -1.41 -3.18 6.13
N LEU A 90 -0.86 -3.63 7.25
CA LEU A 90 -1.20 -4.87 7.94
C LEU A 90 -2.04 -4.59 9.19
N ILE A 91 -3.21 -5.20 9.30
CA ILE A 91 -3.98 -5.25 10.55
C ILE A 91 -3.86 -6.66 11.12
N VAL A 92 -2.99 -6.80 12.12
CA VAL A 92 -2.80 -8.04 12.88
C VAL A 92 -3.71 -7.99 14.09
N VAL A 93 -4.59 -8.99 14.23
CA VAL A 93 -5.54 -9.04 15.34
C VAL A 93 -5.38 -10.35 16.10
N ASP A 94 -5.30 -10.28 17.43
CA ASP A 94 -5.20 -11.47 18.28
C ASP A 94 -6.57 -12.10 18.56
N ASP A 95 -6.54 -13.26 19.23
CA ASP A 95 -7.75 -13.99 19.63
C ASP A 95 -8.64 -13.20 20.61
N ALA A 96 -8.04 -12.27 21.36
CA ALA A 96 -8.75 -11.39 22.29
C ALA A 96 -9.46 -10.21 21.61
N GLY A 97 -9.35 -10.08 20.28
CA GLY A 97 -9.99 -8.99 19.54
C GLY A 97 -9.20 -7.68 19.58
N ARG A 98 -7.91 -7.73 19.89
CA ARG A 98 -7.03 -6.56 19.93
C ARG A 98 -6.16 -6.50 18.70
N PHE A 99 -5.82 -5.30 18.21
CA PHE A 99 -4.91 -5.13 17.09
C PHE A 99 -3.54 -4.62 17.54
N LEU A 100 -2.50 -5.03 16.80
CA LEU A 100 -1.13 -4.56 17.01
C LEU A 100 -0.98 -3.15 16.42
N ALA A 101 -0.47 -2.22 17.23
CA ALA A 101 -0.14 -0.87 16.81
C ALA A 101 1.33 -0.54 17.12
N LEU A 102 1.94 0.27 16.26
CA LEU A 102 3.28 0.80 16.39
C LEU A 102 3.25 2.30 16.69
N ARG A 103 4.22 2.81 17.44
CA ARG A 103 4.34 4.25 17.73
C ARG A 103 5.36 4.91 16.80
N ARG A 104 4.88 5.70 15.83
CA ARG A 104 5.73 6.41 14.85
C ARG A 104 6.81 7.23 15.52
N ALA A 105 8.05 7.08 15.05
CA ALA A 105 9.20 7.89 15.45
C ALA A 105 9.44 9.08 14.49
N ILE A 106 8.86 9.03 13.30
CA ILE A 106 9.14 9.95 12.18
C ILE A 106 8.01 10.95 11.95
N ASP A 107 8.38 12.15 11.50
CA ASP A 107 7.43 13.12 10.98
C ASP A 107 6.99 12.78 9.54
N PRO A 108 5.75 13.11 9.14
CA PRO A 108 4.71 13.74 9.96
C PRO A 108 4.08 12.75 10.95
N MET A 109 3.42 13.29 11.99
CA MET A 109 2.65 12.52 12.98
C MET A 109 3.51 11.69 13.95
N ALA A 110 4.76 12.10 14.20
CA ALA A 110 5.61 11.48 15.21
C ALA A 110 4.90 11.41 16.58
N GLY A 111 5.00 10.26 17.23
CA GLY A 111 4.40 9.99 18.54
C GLY A 111 2.95 9.51 18.51
N LEU A 112 2.26 9.54 17.36
CA LEU A 112 0.95 8.90 17.16
C LEU A 112 1.09 7.41 16.87
N TRP A 113 -0.02 6.68 17.00
CA TRP A 113 -0.09 5.24 16.74
C TRP A 113 -0.48 4.95 15.30
N GLU A 114 0.02 3.85 14.78
CA GLU A 114 -0.26 3.36 13.44
C GLU A 114 -0.27 1.84 13.36
N VAL A 115 -0.67 1.35 12.19
CA VAL A 115 -0.47 -0.06 11.82
C VAL A 115 0.73 -0.17 10.87
N PRO A 116 1.47 -1.31 10.87
CA PRO A 116 2.62 -1.50 10.00
C PRO A 116 2.25 -1.35 8.52
N GLY A 117 3.12 -0.73 7.73
CA GLY A 117 2.91 -0.57 6.29
C GLY A 117 3.53 0.68 5.67
N GLY A 118 3.56 0.71 4.35
CA GLY A 118 4.27 1.73 3.60
C GLY A 118 3.87 1.80 2.14
N PHE A 119 4.60 2.63 1.38
CA PHE A 119 4.35 2.85 -0.04
C PHE A 119 4.67 1.60 -0.85
N CYS A 120 3.88 1.36 -1.90
CA CYS A 120 4.26 0.35 -2.89
C CYS A 120 5.40 0.88 -3.78
N ASP A 121 6.35 0.01 -4.07
CA ASP A 121 7.37 0.25 -5.07
C ASP A 121 6.79 0.28 -6.49
N GLY A 122 7.59 0.78 -7.43
CA GLY A 122 7.24 0.77 -8.85
C GLY A 122 6.94 -0.64 -9.33
N PHE A 123 5.74 -0.85 -9.89
CA PHE A 123 5.25 -2.15 -10.38
C PHE A 123 5.04 -3.21 -9.29
N GLU A 124 5.02 -2.81 -8.02
CA GLU A 124 4.73 -3.70 -6.90
C GLU A 124 3.22 -3.84 -6.69
N HIS A 125 2.77 -5.07 -6.43
CA HIS A 125 1.38 -5.31 -6.04
C HIS A 125 1.21 -4.93 -4.55
N PRO A 126 0.12 -4.24 -4.13
CA PRO A 126 -0.05 -3.81 -2.74
C PRO A 126 0.04 -4.94 -1.71
N LEU A 127 -0.50 -6.13 -2.01
CA LEU A 127 -0.31 -7.31 -1.16
C LEU A 127 1.17 -7.67 -0.96
N ALA A 128 2.00 -7.58 -2.00
CA ALA A 128 3.43 -7.86 -1.90
C ALA A 128 4.14 -6.77 -1.08
N ALA A 129 3.76 -5.51 -1.26
CA ALA A 129 4.24 -4.40 -0.44
C ALA A 129 3.94 -4.66 1.04
N ALA A 130 2.71 -5.03 1.41
CA ALA A 130 2.37 -5.33 2.81
C ALA A 130 3.24 -6.44 3.43
N VAL A 131 3.59 -7.48 2.65
CA VAL A 131 4.49 -8.54 3.11
C VAL A 131 5.94 -8.05 3.25
N ARG A 132 6.42 -7.23 2.30
CA ARG A 132 7.74 -6.60 2.37
C ARG A 132 7.85 -5.69 3.59
N GLU A 133 6.88 -4.80 3.80
CA GLU A 133 6.84 -3.88 4.95
C GLU A 133 6.83 -4.64 6.28
N GLY A 134 6.08 -5.75 6.37
CA GLY A 134 6.15 -6.63 7.55
C GLY A 134 7.56 -7.19 7.83
N ARG A 135 8.37 -7.43 6.80
CA ARG A 135 9.77 -7.85 6.97
C ARG A 135 10.68 -6.68 7.32
N GLU A 136 10.48 -5.52 6.69
CA GLU A 136 11.32 -4.33 6.85
C GLU A 136 11.10 -3.68 8.23
N GLU A 137 9.86 -3.38 8.59
CA GLU A 137 9.52 -2.64 9.82
C GLU A 137 9.52 -3.53 11.07
N LEU A 138 9.14 -4.81 10.93
CA LEU A 138 8.96 -5.71 12.07
C LEU A 138 9.98 -6.85 12.12
N GLY A 139 10.74 -7.10 11.05
CA GLY A 139 11.70 -8.20 10.99
C GLY A 139 11.08 -9.59 10.94
N VAL A 140 9.82 -9.74 10.51
CA VAL A 140 9.10 -11.02 10.54
C VAL A 140 8.46 -11.39 9.20
N GLU A 141 8.25 -12.68 9.01
CA GLU A 141 7.41 -13.18 7.92
C GLU A 141 5.94 -12.97 8.25
N VAL A 142 5.18 -12.55 7.24
CA VAL A 142 3.76 -12.23 7.37
C VAL A 142 2.93 -13.11 6.45
N GLN A 143 1.82 -13.64 6.98
CA GLN A 143 0.82 -14.34 6.19
C GLN A 143 -0.44 -13.47 6.08
N ILE A 144 -0.80 -13.10 4.85
CA ILE A 144 -2.02 -12.36 4.56
C ILE A 144 -3.23 -13.30 4.64
N THR A 145 -4.22 -12.94 5.44
CA THR A 145 -5.40 -13.77 5.71
C THR A 145 -6.70 -13.20 5.15
N GLY A 146 -6.70 -11.93 4.73
CA GLY A 146 -7.86 -11.30 4.11
C GLY A 146 -7.59 -9.88 3.65
N PHE A 147 -8.44 -9.38 2.76
CA PHE A 147 -8.45 -7.98 2.35
C PHE A 147 -9.56 -7.24 3.10
N ILE A 148 -9.24 -6.05 3.64
CA ILE A 148 -10.16 -5.24 4.43
C ILE A 148 -10.82 -4.21 3.53
N GLY A 149 -10.01 -3.42 2.83
CA GLY A 149 -10.53 -2.32 2.02
C GLY A 149 -9.44 -1.43 1.44
N MET A 150 -9.90 -0.50 0.61
CA MET A 150 -9.11 0.54 -0.04
C MET A 150 -9.67 1.89 0.36
N TYR A 151 -8.81 2.80 0.81
CA TYR A 151 -9.21 4.11 1.33
C TYR A 151 -8.36 5.21 0.69
N VAL A 152 -9.01 6.33 0.35
CA VAL A 152 -8.29 7.49 -0.19
C VAL A 152 -8.00 8.45 0.95
N GLY A 153 -6.73 8.78 1.11
CA GLY A 153 -6.23 9.71 2.11
C GLY A 153 -5.32 10.76 1.52
N ALA A 154 -4.64 11.48 2.41
CA ALA A 154 -3.59 12.40 2.03
C ALA A 154 -2.39 12.21 2.96
N TYR A 155 -1.19 12.27 2.40
CA TYR A 155 0.07 12.11 3.10
C TYR A 155 0.93 13.34 2.85
N GLU A 156 1.40 13.99 3.92
CA GLU A 156 2.30 15.13 3.82
C GLU A 156 3.74 14.64 3.69
N PHE A 157 4.40 15.03 2.59
CA PHE A 157 5.78 14.65 2.32
C PHE A 157 6.49 15.78 1.60
N GLN A 158 7.66 16.19 2.11
CA GLN A 158 8.47 17.27 1.51
C GLN A 158 7.69 18.58 1.28
N ASN A 159 6.80 18.94 2.21
CA ASN A 159 5.88 20.09 2.12
C ASN A 159 4.86 20.00 0.96
N GLU A 160 4.65 18.81 0.41
CA GLU A 160 3.58 18.52 -0.53
C GLU A 160 2.54 17.62 0.11
N LEU A 161 1.27 17.87 -0.20
CA LEU A 161 0.18 16.99 0.17
C LEU A 161 -0.09 16.02 -0.97
N LEU A 162 0.28 14.77 -0.78
CA LEU A 162 0.17 13.71 -1.77
C LEU A 162 -1.14 12.95 -1.56
N PRO A 163 -1.98 12.74 -2.60
CA PRO A 163 -3.08 11.79 -2.49
C PRO A 163 -2.51 10.37 -2.35
N VAL A 164 -3.08 9.58 -1.45
CA VAL A 164 -2.72 8.17 -1.26
C VAL A 164 -3.94 7.27 -1.41
N LEU A 165 -3.70 6.04 -1.87
CA LEU A 165 -4.68 4.96 -1.94
C LEU A 165 -4.17 3.83 -1.06
N ASP A 166 -4.69 3.75 0.15
CA ASP A 166 -4.21 2.82 1.17
C ASP A 166 -4.98 1.51 1.10
N CYS A 167 -4.27 0.40 0.93
CA CYS A 167 -4.82 -0.95 0.91
C CYS A 167 -4.56 -1.64 2.25
N PHE A 168 -5.61 -2.08 2.95
CA PHE A 168 -5.47 -2.74 4.25
C PHE A 168 -5.76 -4.23 4.14
N TYR A 169 -4.92 -5.03 4.81
CA TYR A 169 -5.01 -6.48 4.83
C TYR A 169 -5.04 -7.01 6.26
N PHE A 170 -5.86 -8.03 6.51
CA PHE A 170 -5.69 -8.86 7.70
C PHE A 170 -4.44 -9.71 7.54
N ALA A 171 -3.72 -9.89 8.64
CA ALA A 171 -2.53 -10.72 8.64
C ALA A 171 -2.29 -11.43 9.97
N THR A 172 -1.49 -12.49 9.89
CA THR A 172 -0.93 -13.22 11.04
C THR A 172 0.58 -13.25 10.93
N LEU A 173 1.27 -13.12 12.06
CA LEU A 173 2.73 -13.13 12.16
C LEU A 173 3.17 -13.64 13.54
N ASP A 174 4.45 -13.99 13.67
CA ASP A 174 5.06 -14.30 14.97
C ASP A 174 5.43 -13.01 15.71
N VAL A 175 4.55 -12.58 16.61
CA VAL A 175 4.72 -11.35 17.40
C VAL A 175 5.97 -11.41 18.29
N SER A 176 6.39 -12.59 18.74
CA SER A 176 7.57 -12.75 19.61
C SER A 176 8.90 -12.51 18.86
N ALA A 177 8.86 -12.63 17.54
CA ALA A 177 10.00 -12.40 16.66
C ALA A 177 10.15 -10.92 16.24
N ILE A 178 9.20 -10.05 16.58
CA ILE A 178 9.25 -8.63 16.16
C ILE A 178 10.54 -7.94 16.63
N ARG A 179 11.17 -7.21 15.72
CA ARG A 179 12.30 -6.33 15.96
C ARG A 179 12.00 -4.98 15.31
N LEU A 180 11.71 -3.98 16.13
CA LEU A 180 11.49 -2.62 15.64
C LEU A 180 12.82 -1.96 15.30
N ASP A 181 12.83 -1.17 14.23
CA ASP A 181 13.82 -0.11 14.05
C ASP A 181 13.37 1.13 14.87
N PRO A 182 14.12 1.53 15.92
CA PRO A 182 13.78 2.72 16.71
C PRO A 182 13.78 4.03 15.90
N ALA A 183 14.40 4.05 14.71
CA ALA A 183 14.35 5.17 13.79
C ALA A 183 12.96 5.33 13.13
N GLU A 184 12.17 4.26 13.05
CA GLU A 184 10.85 4.26 12.41
C GLU A 184 9.73 4.14 13.45
N SER A 185 9.89 3.25 14.42
CA SER A 185 8.89 2.97 15.46
C SER A 185 9.53 2.81 16.84
N THR A 186 9.00 3.54 17.82
CA THR A 186 9.55 3.60 19.19
C THR A 186 8.93 2.62 20.17
N ASP A 187 7.73 2.12 19.87
CA ASP A 187 6.96 1.27 20.77
C ASP A 187 5.97 0.38 19.99
N LEU A 188 5.52 -0.71 20.63
CA LEU A 188 4.49 -1.58 20.11
C LEU A 188 3.50 -1.95 21.23
N THR A 189 2.20 -1.93 20.92
CA THR A 189 1.18 -2.28 21.89
C THR A 189 -0.07 -2.88 21.24
N TRP A 190 -0.95 -3.42 22.07
CA TRP A 190 -2.23 -3.98 21.67
C TRP A 190 -3.37 -3.07 22.14
N PHE A 191 -4.21 -2.64 21.20
CA PHE A 191 -5.44 -1.89 21.48
C PHE A 191 -6.67 -2.71 21.15
N ASP A 192 -7.78 -2.47 21.86
CA ASP A 192 -9.06 -3.09 21.52
C ASP A 192 -9.50 -2.64 20.12
N LEU A 193 -9.79 -3.58 19.22
CA LEU A 193 -10.26 -3.27 17.87
C LEU A 193 -11.66 -2.67 17.87
N ALA A 194 -12.46 -2.90 18.92
CA ALA A 194 -13.79 -2.32 19.06
C ALA A 194 -13.76 -0.85 19.50
N ASP A 195 -12.67 -0.40 20.12
CA ASP A 195 -12.47 0.97 20.61
C ASP A 195 -11.02 1.43 20.37
N PRO A 196 -10.62 1.60 19.09
CA PRO A 196 -9.25 1.98 18.76
C PRO A 196 -8.97 3.43 19.19
N PRO A 197 -7.73 3.75 19.60
CA PRO A 197 -7.33 5.14 19.76
C PRO A 197 -7.35 5.84 18.39
N LYS A 198 -7.26 7.17 18.42
CA LYS A 198 -7.03 7.95 17.19
C LYS A 198 -5.68 7.56 16.57
N MET A 199 -5.71 7.17 15.31
CA MET A 199 -4.51 6.79 14.56
C MET A 199 -3.83 7.99 13.90
N ALA A 200 -2.59 7.81 13.45
CA ALA A 200 -1.80 8.81 12.76
C ALA A 200 -2.48 9.29 11.45
N PHE A 201 -3.18 8.38 10.77
CA PHE A 201 -3.84 8.64 9.49
C PHE A 201 -5.31 8.23 9.53
N SER A 202 -6.19 9.07 8.98
CA SER A 202 -7.64 8.85 9.00
C SER A 202 -8.09 7.62 8.20
N THR A 203 -7.29 7.19 7.22
CA THR A 203 -7.50 5.93 6.48
C THR A 203 -7.35 4.72 7.40
N MET A 204 -6.44 4.77 8.38
CA MET A 204 -6.29 3.72 9.39
C MET A 204 -7.49 3.69 10.34
N ASP A 205 -7.99 4.86 10.78
CA ASP A 205 -9.21 4.93 11.61
C ASP A 205 -10.39 4.24 10.89
N ALA A 206 -10.60 4.54 9.59
CA ALA A 206 -11.65 3.94 8.79
C ALA A 206 -11.45 2.43 8.59
N ALA A 207 -10.21 2.00 8.29
CA ALA A 207 -9.87 0.61 8.11
C ALA A 207 -10.09 -0.23 9.38
N LEU A 208 -9.78 0.31 10.57
CA LEU A 208 -10.01 -0.38 11.84
C LEU A 208 -11.51 -0.56 12.13
N VAL A 209 -12.34 0.42 11.81
CA VAL A 209 -13.81 0.30 11.92
C VAL A 209 -14.34 -0.84 11.03
N ASP A 210 -13.89 -0.91 9.79
CA ASP A 210 -14.32 -1.95 8.86
C ASP A 210 -13.70 -3.31 9.21
N ALA A 211 -12.46 -3.36 9.70
CA ALA A 211 -11.85 -4.57 10.23
C ALA A 211 -12.68 -5.16 11.39
N ALA A 212 -13.13 -4.31 12.33
CA ALA A 212 -14.00 -4.73 13.42
C ALA A 212 -15.33 -5.31 12.91
N ARG A 213 -15.91 -4.71 11.86
CA ARG A 213 -17.15 -5.19 11.22
C ARG A 213 -16.95 -6.54 10.54
N LEU A 214 -15.90 -6.68 9.74
CA LEU A 214 -15.57 -7.91 9.01
C LEU A 214 -15.30 -9.08 9.97
N ARG A 215 -14.57 -8.84 11.07
CA ARG A 215 -14.36 -9.86 12.10
C ARG A 215 -15.65 -10.33 12.76
N ARG A 216 -16.57 -9.41 13.09
CA ARG A 216 -17.87 -9.78 13.66
C ARG A 216 -18.72 -10.59 12.69
N ALA A 217 -18.69 -10.26 11.41
CA ALA A 217 -19.41 -11.02 10.38
C ALA A 217 -18.83 -12.42 10.13
N ALA A 218 -17.52 -12.61 10.36
CA ALA A 218 -16.85 -13.90 10.22
C ALA A 218 -16.89 -14.77 11.50
N ALA A 219 -17.31 -14.21 12.64
CA ALA A 219 -17.44 -14.98 13.88
C ALA A 219 -18.58 -16.01 13.72
N PRO A 220 -18.37 -17.28 14.11
CA PRO A 220 -19.45 -18.26 14.07
C PRO A 220 -20.60 -17.79 14.96
N GLU A 221 -21.83 -17.80 14.42
CA GLU A 221 -23.05 -17.52 15.20
C GLU A 221 -23.04 -18.38 16.45
N SER A 222 -23.04 -17.76 17.63
CA SER A 222 -23.22 -18.50 18.87
C SER A 222 -24.65 -19.05 18.88
N LEU A 223 -24.78 -20.37 18.65
CA LEU A 223 -26.06 -21.04 18.78
C LEU A 223 -26.62 -20.74 20.18
N PRO A 224 -27.85 -20.22 20.29
CA PRO A 224 -28.43 -19.94 21.60
C PRO A 224 -28.49 -21.24 22.40
N SER A 225 -27.96 -21.21 23.62
CA SER A 225 -28.08 -22.33 24.55
C SER A 225 -29.56 -22.67 24.74
N VAL A 226 -29.97 -23.82 24.21
CA VAL A 226 -31.29 -24.40 24.47
C VAL A 226 -31.35 -24.68 25.97
N LYS A 227 -32.20 -23.95 26.69
CA LYS A 227 -32.54 -24.23 28.08
C LYS A 227 -33.57 -25.35 28.17
#